data_AF-A0A5B8K2U0-F1
#
_entry.id   AF-A0A5B8K2U0-F1
#
_cell.length_a   1.000
_cell.length_b   1.000
_cell.length_c   1.000
_cell.angle_alpha   90.00
_cell.angle_beta   90.00
_cell.angle_gamma   90.00
#
_symmetry.space_group_name_H-M   'P 1'
#
loop_
_entity.id
_entity.type
_entity.pdbx_description
1 polymer ?
#
loop_
_entity_poly.entity_id
_entity_poly.type
_entity_poly.pdbx_seq_one_letter_code
_entity_poly.pdbx_strand_id
1 'polypeptide(L)'
;MVSAAGLTLADPAAARPGTTDVAATTRPRPAPTASERLFPAPGFGSLRELDAESPVVRLNPRQSAIGSLLVAGVRSAAWEDEQLSAGAQQSDGLTAGTVVLTPGNRPLVGVQDGAGIVSLRHVRLLRRALFVAGEMPLTVGVNDGAAAAVAARSETGLRSVLYVARIGSVLELRAEFVPADGLDAAIWAMFGFTMTTPLDQRVLLR
;
A
#
# COMPACT_ATOMS: atom_id res chain seq x y z
N MET A 1 56.22 -63.79 -5.39
CA MET A 1 57.65 -63.67 -5.04
C MET A 1 58.34 -63.14 -6.29
N VAL A 2 58.95 -61.96 -6.36
CA VAL A 2 59.69 -61.17 -5.37
C VAL A 2 59.54 -59.67 -5.71
N SER A 3 59.59 -58.84 -4.66
CA SER A 3 59.57 -57.38 -4.65
C SER A 3 60.83 -56.75 -5.25
N ALA A 4 60.73 -55.56 -5.84
CA ALA A 4 61.81 -54.58 -5.84
C ALA A 4 61.24 -53.15 -5.93
N ALA A 5 61.46 -52.38 -4.87
CA ALA A 5 61.12 -50.99 -4.73
C ALA A 5 62.23 -50.08 -5.28
N GLY A 6 61.85 -48.85 -5.64
CA GLY A 6 62.72 -47.69 -5.51
C GLY A 6 62.97 -46.94 -6.81
N LEU A 7 62.30 -45.79 -6.98
CA LEU A 7 62.96 -44.53 -7.32
C LEU A 7 62.02 -43.35 -7.04
N THR A 8 62.32 -42.60 -5.99
CA THR A 8 61.76 -41.27 -5.68
C THR A 8 62.45 -40.21 -6.54
N LEU A 9 61.68 -39.35 -7.20
CA LEU A 9 62.13 -38.07 -7.73
C LEU A 9 61.29 -36.93 -7.13
N ALA A 10 61.98 -35.88 -6.71
CA ALA A 10 61.48 -34.75 -5.95
C ALA A 10 60.66 -33.76 -6.79
N ASP A 11 59.68 -33.13 -6.15
CA ASP A 11 58.92 -31.97 -6.64
C ASP A 11 59.73 -30.67 -6.49
N PRO A 12 59.81 -29.81 -7.53
CA PRO A 12 60.17 -28.42 -7.34
C PRO A 12 58.92 -27.52 -7.19
N ALA A 13 59.03 -26.66 -6.18
CA ALA A 13 58.13 -25.61 -5.72
C ALA A 13 57.31 -24.86 -6.80
N ALA A 14 56.00 -24.73 -6.53
CA ALA A 14 55.10 -23.82 -7.23
C ALA A 14 55.38 -22.36 -6.83
N ALA A 15 55.71 -21.53 -7.83
CA ALA A 15 55.82 -20.09 -7.70
C ALA A 15 54.43 -19.44 -7.56
N ARG A 16 54.26 -18.60 -6.52
CA ARG A 16 53.08 -17.74 -6.33
C ARG A 16 53.21 -16.46 -7.16
N PRO A 17 52.20 -16.05 -7.95
CA PRO A 17 52.06 -14.66 -8.37
C PRO A 17 51.21 -13.88 -7.35
N GLY A 18 51.66 -12.66 -7.06
CA GLY A 18 51.18 -11.77 -6.01
C GLY A 18 49.72 -11.36 -6.12
N THR A 19 49.09 -11.29 -4.95
CA THR A 19 47.78 -10.70 -4.74
C THR A 19 47.90 -9.19 -4.89
N THR A 20 47.38 -8.63 -5.98
CA THR A 20 47.10 -7.20 -6.07
C THR A 20 45.95 -6.88 -5.12
N ASP A 21 46.28 -6.26 -3.99
CA ASP A 21 45.33 -5.75 -3.02
C ASP A 21 44.61 -4.54 -3.65
N VAL A 22 43.50 -4.80 -4.34
CA VAL A 22 42.60 -3.75 -4.80
C VAL A 22 41.85 -3.27 -3.57
N ALA A 23 42.37 -2.21 -2.95
CA ALA A 23 41.69 -1.47 -1.89
C ALA A 23 40.28 -1.10 -2.38
N ALA A 24 39.31 -1.89 -1.94
CA ALA A 24 37.90 -1.70 -2.24
C ALA A 24 37.44 -0.45 -1.50
N THR A 25 37.47 0.68 -2.21
CA THR A 25 36.86 1.94 -1.76
C THR A 25 35.43 1.62 -1.33
N THR A 26 35.17 1.67 -0.03
CA THR A 26 33.90 1.25 0.56
C THR A 26 32.84 2.26 0.15
N ARG A 27 32.14 1.99 -0.95
CA ARG A 27 31.00 2.81 -1.38
C ARG A 27 29.95 2.74 -0.26
N PRO A 28 29.49 3.87 0.31
CA PRO A 28 28.46 3.83 1.34
C PRO A 28 27.25 3.06 0.83
N ARG A 29 26.82 2.05 1.59
CA ARG A 29 25.61 1.29 1.26
C ARG A 29 24.44 2.29 1.15
N PRO A 30 23.67 2.29 0.04
CA PRO A 30 22.48 3.12 -0.06
C PRO A 30 21.59 2.90 1.16
N ALA A 31 21.04 3.98 1.72
CA ALA A 31 20.10 3.86 2.83
C ALA A 31 18.94 2.95 2.40
N PRO A 32 18.52 1.99 3.24
CA PRO A 32 17.45 1.08 2.90
C PRO A 32 16.17 1.88 2.61
N THR A 33 15.48 1.52 1.54
CA THR A 33 14.23 2.17 1.14
C THR A 33 13.17 2.02 2.23
N ALA A 34 12.19 2.94 2.30
CA ALA A 34 11.10 2.83 3.29
C ALA A 34 10.39 1.46 3.23
N SER A 35 10.32 0.86 2.04
CA SER A 35 9.75 -0.47 1.81
C SER A 35 10.58 -1.61 2.41
N GLU A 36 11.90 -1.46 2.54
CA GLU A 36 12.78 -2.47 3.14
C GLU A 36 12.70 -2.52 4.67
N ARG A 37 12.09 -1.51 5.30
CA ARG A 37 11.85 -1.46 6.74
C ARG A 37 10.45 -1.95 7.13
N LEU A 38 9.70 -2.48 6.16
CA LEU A 38 8.35 -2.94 6.38
C LEU A 38 8.31 -4.25 7.16
N PHE A 39 7.35 -4.35 8.07
CA PHE A 39 6.99 -5.65 8.62
C PHE A 39 6.50 -6.58 7.50
N PRO A 40 6.78 -7.90 7.59
CA PRO A 40 6.29 -8.86 6.64
C PRO A 40 4.76 -8.77 6.50
N ALA A 41 4.27 -8.74 5.28
CA ALA A 41 2.85 -8.84 4.97
C ALA A 41 2.67 -9.72 3.72
N PRO A 42 1.62 -10.55 3.66
CA PRO A 42 1.29 -11.33 2.46
C PRO A 42 1.12 -10.43 1.23
N GLY A 43 1.53 -10.93 0.07
CA GLY A 43 1.32 -10.24 -1.20
C GLY A 43 -0.17 -10.22 -1.59
N PHE A 44 -0.62 -9.15 -2.23
CA PHE A 44 -2.00 -9.05 -2.70
C PHE A 44 -2.34 -10.16 -3.71
N GLY A 45 -3.50 -10.80 -3.53
CA GLY A 45 -3.92 -11.99 -4.27
C GLY A 45 -3.49 -13.32 -3.65
N SER A 46 -2.68 -13.31 -2.58
CA SER A 46 -2.38 -14.53 -1.81
C SER A 46 -3.52 -14.92 -0.86
N LEU A 47 -4.27 -13.93 -0.38
CA LEU A 47 -5.47 -14.11 0.44
C LEU A 47 -6.70 -13.77 -0.37
N ARG A 48 -7.76 -14.57 -0.19
CA ARG A 48 -9.08 -14.28 -0.77
C ARG A 48 -9.89 -13.31 0.09
N GLU A 49 -9.64 -13.29 1.39
CA GLU A 49 -10.38 -12.50 2.37
C GLU A 49 -9.41 -11.89 3.38
N LEU A 50 -9.73 -10.69 3.87
CA LEU A 50 -9.08 -10.03 4.99
C LEU A 50 -10.07 -9.99 6.16
N ASP A 51 -9.62 -10.47 7.31
CA ASP A 51 -10.41 -10.57 8.54
C ASP A 51 -9.55 -10.17 9.75
N ALA A 52 -10.01 -10.47 10.96
CA ALA A 52 -9.28 -10.13 12.18
C ALA A 52 -7.98 -10.96 12.36
N GLU A 53 -7.89 -12.16 11.78
CA GLU A 53 -6.72 -13.04 11.89
C GLU A 53 -5.68 -12.73 10.81
N SER A 54 -6.15 -12.38 9.62
CA SER A 54 -5.33 -12.00 8.46
C SER A 54 -5.73 -10.61 7.92
N PRO A 55 -5.51 -9.52 8.68
CA PRO A 55 -6.06 -8.22 8.33
C PRO A 55 -5.29 -7.50 7.24
N VAL A 56 -4.05 -7.91 6.94
CA VAL A 56 -3.11 -7.11 6.13
C VAL A 56 -2.66 -7.84 4.87
N VAL A 57 -2.69 -7.14 3.75
CA VAL A 57 -2.02 -7.53 2.50
C VAL A 57 -1.31 -6.33 1.87
N ARG A 58 -0.32 -6.62 1.02
CA ARG A 58 0.47 -5.58 0.36
C ARG A 58 0.50 -5.78 -1.15
N LEU A 59 0.12 -4.74 -1.88
CA LEU A 59 0.31 -4.70 -3.32
C LEU A 59 1.81 -4.58 -3.61
N ASN A 60 2.27 -5.29 -4.64
CA ASN A 60 3.62 -5.07 -5.13
C ASN A 60 3.73 -3.71 -5.86
N PRO A 61 4.95 -3.23 -6.19
CA PRO A 61 5.12 -1.94 -6.86
C PRO A 61 4.41 -1.83 -8.22
N ARG A 62 4.29 -2.94 -8.96
CA ARG A 62 3.60 -2.97 -10.26
C ARG A 62 2.09 -2.79 -10.04
N GLN A 63 1.51 -3.58 -9.14
CA GLN A 63 0.11 -3.49 -8.76
C GLN A 63 -0.24 -2.09 -8.25
N SER A 64 0.68 -1.45 -7.51
CA SER A 64 0.47 -0.11 -6.95
C SER A 64 0.56 1.03 -7.96
N ALA A 65 1.00 0.77 -9.20
CA ALA A 65 1.27 1.81 -10.20
C ALA A 65 0.39 1.74 -11.46
N ILE A 66 -0.38 0.66 -11.64
CA ILE A 66 -1.12 0.40 -12.87
C ILE A 66 -2.62 0.48 -12.63
N GLY A 67 -3.29 1.34 -13.42
CA GLY A 67 -4.75 1.44 -13.45
C GLY A 67 -5.31 2.10 -12.19
N SER A 68 -6.34 1.47 -11.64
CA SER A 68 -7.02 1.90 -10.42
C SER A 68 -7.19 0.73 -9.46
N LEU A 69 -7.18 1.02 -8.17
CA LEU A 69 -7.71 0.11 -7.15
C LEU A 69 -9.19 0.43 -7.03
N LEU A 70 -10.02 -0.59 -7.22
CA LEU A 70 -11.48 -0.50 -7.12
C LEU A 70 -11.92 -1.16 -5.83
N VAL A 71 -12.84 -0.52 -5.11
CA VAL A 71 -13.44 -1.06 -3.89
C VAL A 71 -14.96 -1.04 -4.07
N ALA A 72 -15.56 -2.19 -4.32
CA ALA A 72 -17.03 -2.32 -4.34
C ALA A 72 -17.59 -2.38 -2.92
N GLY A 73 -18.90 -2.17 -2.75
CA GLY A 73 -19.58 -2.28 -1.44
C GLY A 73 -19.33 -1.10 -0.51
N VAL A 74 -18.81 0.02 -1.02
CA VAL A 74 -18.43 1.19 -0.23
C VAL A 74 -19.65 2.03 0.14
N ARG A 75 -19.77 2.37 1.42
CA ARG A 75 -20.70 3.39 1.92
C ARG A 75 -20.09 4.78 1.83
N SER A 76 -18.84 4.92 2.24
CA SER A 76 -18.13 6.19 2.23
C SER A 76 -16.62 5.99 2.10
N ALA A 77 -15.94 7.01 1.61
CA ALA A 77 -14.50 7.05 1.50
C ALA A 77 -13.95 8.35 2.11
N ALA A 78 -12.77 8.27 2.71
CA ALA A 78 -11.97 9.43 3.11
C ALA A 78 -10.55 9.26 2.57
N TRP A 79 -9.88 10.38 2.32
CA TRP A 79 -8.52 10.40 1.78
C TRP A 79 -7.72 11.56 2.32
N GLU A 80 -6.41 11.42 2.20
CA GLU A 80 -5.45 12.46 2.51
C GLU A 80 -4.24 12.33 1.58
N ASP A 81 -3.82 13.44 0.99
CA ASP A 81 -2.67 13.50 0.09
C ASP A 81 -1.34 13.73 0.85
N GLU A 82 -0.24 13.77 0.10
CA GLU A 82 1.10 14.03 0.64
C GLU A 82 1.27 15.46 1.20
N GLN A 83 0.36 16.38 0.86
CA GLN A 83 0.29 17.76 1.37
C GLN A 83 -0.66 17.90 2.57
N LEU A 84 -1.22 16.80 3.08
CA LEU A 84 -2.22 16.76 4.16
C LEU A 84 -3.56 17.39 3.80
N SER A 85 -3.86 17.57 2.51
CA SER A 85 -5.20 17.90 2.05
C SER A 85 -6.09 16.68 2.23
N ALA A 86 -7.18 16.83 2.98
CA ALA A 86 -8.07 15.74 3.31
C ALA A 86 -9.49 16.00 2.83
N GLY A 87 -10.11 14.98 2.28
CA GLY A 87 -11.49 15.01 1.81
C GLY A 87 -12.18 13.68 2.06
N ALA A 88 -13.49 13.70 1.88
CA ALA A 88 -14.34 12.53 1.99
C ALA A 88 -15.54 12.63 1.07
N GLN A 89 -16.09 11.47 0.73
CA GLN A 89 -17.27 11.33 -0.10
C GLN A 89 -18.10 10.11 0.34
N GLN A 90 -19.41 10.29 0.45
CA GLN A 90 -20.38 9.21 0.63
C GLN A 90 -20.89 8.72 -0.72
N SER A 91 -21.40 7.49 -0.77
CA SER A 91 -21.91 6.88 -2.00
C SER A 91 -23.17 7.55 -2.54
N ASP A 92 -23.88 8.33 -1.72
CA ASP A 92 -25.01 9.19 -2.13
C ASP A 92 -24.58 10.53 -2.76
N GLY A 93 -23.27 10.79 -2.81
CA GLY A 93 -22.69 12.00 -3.41
C GLY A 93 -22.41 13.13 -2.42
N LEU A 94 -22.73 12.99 -1.13
CA LEU A 94 -22.33 13.97 -0.13
C LEU A 94 -20.80 14.00 0.00
N THR A 95 -20.24 15.22 0.06
CA THR A 95 -18.79 15.45 0.11
C THR A 95 -18.41 16.33 1.29
N ALA A 96 -17.18 16.14 1.77
CA ALA A 96 -16.57 16.99 2.78
C ALA A 96 -15.09 17.21 2.46
N GLY A 97 -14.55 18.34 2.89
CA GLY A 97 -13.14 18.65 2.74
C GLY A 97 -12.71 19.00 1.31
N THR A 98 -11.49 18.60 0.94
CA THR A 98 -10.86 18.98 -0.33
C THR A 98 -10.73 17.78 -1.28
N VAL A 99 -11.23 17.94 -2.51
CA VAL A 99 -10.99 16.97 -3.59
C VAL A 99 -9.55 17.10 -4.07
N VAL A 100 -8.83 15.98 -4.08
CA VAL A 100 -7.46 15.92 -4.60
C VAL A 100 -7.50 15.39 -6.03
N LEU A 101 -6.96 16.17 -6.96
CA LEU A 101 -6.93 15.83 -8.37
C LEU A 101 -5.54 15.33 -8.77
N THR A 102 -5.54 14.33 -9.63
CA THR A 102 -4.35 13.88 -10.36
C THR A 102 -3.97 14.92 -11.42
N PRO A 103 -2.72 14.90 -11.94
CA PRO A 103 -2.30 15.74 -13.06
C PRO A 103 -3.17 15.59 -14.33
N GLY A 104 -3.86 14.46 -14.47
CA GLY A 104 -4.82 14.22 -15.55
C GLY A 104 -6.24 14.73 -15.26
N ASN A 105 -6.43 15.59 -14.26
CA ASN A 105 -7.72 16.15 -13.84
C ASN A 105 -8.78 15.09 -13.46
N ARG A 106 -8.33 13.95 -12.91
CA ARG A 106 -9.20 12.91 -12.33
C ARG A 106 -9.04 12.88 -10.81
N PRO A 107 -10.08 12.57 -10.02
CA PRO A 107 -9.92 12.37 -8.58
C PRO A 107 -8.82 11.34 -8.25
N LEU A 108 -7.96 11.67 -7.29
CA LEU A 108 -6.96 10.75 -6.78
C LEU A 108 -7.61 9.60 -6.01
N VAL A 109 -8.57 9.94 -5.15
CA VAL A 109 -9.48 9.03 -4.45
C VAL A 109 -10.89 9.60 -4.57
N GLY A 110 -11.89 8.73 -4.63
CA GLY A 110 -13.29 9.14 -4.59
C GLY A 110 -14.24 7.95 -4.63
N VAL A 111 -15.54 8.25 -4.66
CA VAL A 111 -16.60 7.27 -4.90
C VAL A 111 -17.27 7.61 -6.23
N GLN A 112 -17.35 6.62 -7.11
CA GLN A 112 -17.96 6.72 -8.43
C GLN A 112 -18.81 5.47 -8.68
N ASP A 113 -20.06 5.65 -9.11
CA ASP A 113 -21.00 4.57 -9.40
C ASP A 113 -21.14 3.54 -8.25
N GLY A 114 -21.09 4.03 -7.01
CA GLY A 114 -21.18 3.20 -5.79
C GLY A 114 -19.89 2.43 -5.44
N ALA A 115 -18.79 2.62 -6.18
CA ALA A 115 -17.49 2.03 -5.91
C ALA A 115 -16.47 3.08 -5.48
N GLY A 116 -15.66 2.74 -4.48
CA GLY A 116 -14.45 3.49 -4.16
C GLY A 116 -13.37 3.29 -5.22
N ILE A 117 -12.65 4.34 -5.55
CA ILE A 117 -11.58 4.32 -6.56
C ILE A 117 -10.32 4.99 -6.01
N VAL A 118 -9.16 4.40 -6.25
CA VAL A 118 -7.84 5.05 -6.08
C VAL A 118 -7.09 5.03 -7.41
N SER A 119 -6.65 6.20 -7.88
CA SER A 119 -5.85 6.36 -9.11
C SER A 119 -4.39 5.93 -8.89
N LEU A 120 -4.06 4.69 -9.23
CA LEU A 120 -2.77 4.07 -8.89
C LEU A 120 -1.57 4.67 -9.63
N ARG A 121 -1.76 5.15 -10.87
CA ARG A 121 -0.71 5.86 -11.62
C ARG A 121 -0.15 7.09 -10.86
N HIS A 122 -0.94 7.65 -9.96
CA HIS A 122 -0.60 8.83 -9.17
C HIS A 122 -0.55 8.55 -7.67
N VAL A 123 -0.39 7.29 -7.28
CA VAL A 123 -0.38 6.85 -5.86
C VAL A 123 0.66 7.57 -5.00
N ARG A 124 1.72 8.11 -5.60
CA ARG A 124 2.70 8.94 -4.88
C ARG A 124 2.09 10.18 -4.21
N LEU A 125 1.02 10.72 -4.79
CA LEU A 125 0.28 11.85 -4.23
C LEU A 125 -0.56 11.41 -3.03
N LEU A 126 -0.86 10.12 -2.87
CA LEU A 126 -1.66 9.61 -1.78
C LEU A 126 -0.78 9.41 -0.53
N ARG A 127 -1.26 9.86 0.62
CA ARG A 127 -0.73 9.44 1.92
C ARG A 127 -1.50 8.24 2.44
N ARG A 128 -2.82 8.35 2.49
CA ARG A 128 -3.73 7.30 2.96
C ARG A 128 -5.15 7.48 2.45
N ALA A 129 -5.90 6.39 2.42
CA ALA A 129 -7.33 6.37 2.16
C ALA A 129 -8.04 5.41 3.14
N LEU A 130 -9.34 5.60 3.27
CA LEU A 130 -10.21 4.82 4.13
C LEU A 130 -11.49 4.54 3.35
N PHE A 131 -11.95 3.29 3.33
CA PHE A 131 -13.23 2.90 2.74
C PHE A 131 -14.09 2.22 3.79
N VAL A 132 -15.26 2.76 4.09
CA VAL A 132 -16.20 2.21 5.05
C VAL A 132 -17.16 1.28 4.33
N ALA A 133 -17.32 0.05 4.81
CA ALA A 133 -18.26 -0.91 4.25
C ALA A 133 -19.71 -0.43 4.39
N GLY A 134 -20.49 -0.61 3.34
CA GLY A 134 -21.95 -0.58 3.40
C GLY A 134 -22.50 -1.88 3.96
N GLU A 135 -23.63 -2.34 3.44
CA GLU A 135 -24.23 -3.62 3.84
C GLU A 135 -23.68 -4.81 3.05
N MET A 136 -23.03 -4.55 1.92
CA MET A 136 -22.34 -5.56 1.13
C MET A 136 -20.85 -5.65 1.51
N PRO A 137 -20.21 -6.82 1.39
CA PRO A 137 -18.78 -6.96 1.57
C PRO A 137 -17.99 -5.96 0.70
N LEU A 138 -16.86 -5.49 1.21
CA LEU A 138 -15.90 -4.76 0.40
C LEU A 138 -15.19 -5.76 -0.49
N THR A 139 -15.21 -5.52 -1.81
CA THR A 139 -14.41 -6.30 -2.75
C THR A 139 -13.37 -5.38 -3.37
N VAL A 140 -12.10 -5.66 -3.10
CA VAL A 140 -10.97 -4.90 -3.61
C VAL A 140 -10.42 -5.60 -4.84
N GLY A 141 -10.24 -4.87 -5.94
CA GLY A 141 -9.65 -5.39 -7.17
C GLY A 141 -8.62 -4.44 -7.77
N VAL A 142 -7.66 -5.01 -8.49
CA VAL A 142 -6.65 -4.27 -9.26
C VAL A 142 -6.54 -4.81 -10.69
N ASN A 143 -5.81 -4.10 -11.55
CA ASN A 143 -5.78 -4.34 -12.99
C ASN A 143 -5.28 -5.74 -13.43
N ASP A 144 -4.48 -6.43 -12.63
CA ASP A 144 -3.98 -7.78 -12.97
C ASP A 144 -4.97 -8.90 -12.62
N GLY A 145 -6.18 -8.56 -12.15
CA GLY A 145 -7.23 -9.49 -11.79
C GLY A 145 -7.14 -10.02 -10.36
N ALA A 146 -6.08 -9.69 -9.61
CA ALA A 146 -6.02 -10.01 -8.18
C ALA A 146 -7.13 -9.27 -7.42
N ALA A 147 -7.71 -9.96 -6.44
CA ALA A 147 -8.77 -9.43 -5.61
C ALA A 147 -8.72 -10.00 -4.20
N ALA A 148 -9.27 -9.24 -3.24
CA ALA A 148 -9.52 -9.68 -1.87
C ALA A 148 -10.85 -9.11 -1.39
N ALA A 149 -11.58 -9.89 -0.59
CA ALA A 149 -12.81 -9.46 0.05
C ALA A 149 -12.56 -9.04 1.51
N VAL A 150 -13.45 -8.20 2.05
CA VAL A 150 -13.59 -7.94 3.47
C VAL A 150 -15.09 -8.03 3.76
N ALA A 151 -15.51 -8.92 4.66
CA ALA A 151 -16.91 -9.01 5.06
C ALA A 151 -17.44 -7.63 5.48
N ALA A 152 -18.72 -7.32 5.24
CA ALA A 152 -19.28 -6.01 5.61
C ALA A 152 -19.24 -5.78 7.13
N ARG A 153 -19.34 -6.87 7.88
CA ARG A 153 -19.31 -6.92 9.33
C ARG A 153 -18.42 -8.07 9.81
N SER A 154 -17.82 -7.90 10.97
CA SER A 154 -17.19 -9.00 11.70
C SER A 154 -18.24 -9.98 12.24
N GLU A 155 -17.81 -11.13 12.73
CA GLU A 155 -18.65 -12.10 13.44
C GLU A 155 -19.34 -11.49 14.68
N THR A 156 -18.70 -10.49 15.30
CA THR A 156 -19.21 -9.76 16.46
C THR A 156 -20.11 -8.57 16.08
N GLY A 157 -20.40 -8.38 14.79
CA GLY A 157 -21.30 -7.34 14.28
C GLY A 157 -20.66 -5.96 14.07
N LEU A 158 -19.35 -5.81 14.30
CA LEU A 158 -18.63 -4.57 14.01
C LEU A 158 -18.58 -4.32 12.50
N ARG A 159 -18.67 -3.06 12.07
CA ARG A 159 -18.58 -2.68 10.66
C ARG A 159 -17.13 -2.69 10.21
N SER A 160 -16.90 -3.23 9.03
CA SER A 160 -15.57 -3.28 8.44
C SER A 160 -15.18 -1.96 7.78
N VAL A 161 -13.90 -1.66 7.87
CA VAL A 161 -13.26 -0.51 7.25
C VAL A 161 -11.97 -1.00 6.60
N LEU A 162 -11.78 -0.64 5.33
CA LEU A 162 -10.53 -0.88 4.63
C LEU A 162 -9.65 0.37 4.70
N TYR A 163 -8.58 0.29 5.47
CA TYR A 163 -7.54 1.31 5.51
C TYR A 163 -6.47 1.02 4.45
N VAL A 164 -6.15 2.03 3.65
CA VAL A 164 -5.15 1.95 2.58
C VAL A 164 -4.04 2.95 2.89
N ALA A 165 -2.81 2.47 3.07
CA ALA A 165 -1.65 3.32 3.31
C ALA A 165 -0.64 3.19 2.19
N ARG A 166 -0.09 4.32 1.74
CA ARG A 166 1.07 4.33 0.86
C ARG A 166 2.33 4.20 1.71
N ILE A 167 3.17 3.19 1.43
CA ILE A 167 4.51 3.09 1.99
C ILE A 167 5.52 2.99 0.85
N GLY A 168 6.33 4.04 0.65
CA GLY A 168 7.29 4.08 -0.45
C GLY A 168 6.60 3.98 -1.81
N SER A 169 6.79 2.86 -2.51
CA SER A 169 6.21 2.54 -3.82
C SER A 169 5.07 1.52 -3.79
N VAL A 170 4.65 1.08 -2.60
CA VAL A 170 3.62 0.05 -2.41
C VAL A 170 2.42 0.58 -1.65
N LEU A 171 1.28 -0.07 -1.84
CA LEU A 171 0.08 0.10 -1.01
C LEU A 171 -0.06 -1.08 -0.04
N GLU A 172 -0.30 -0.76 1.22
CA GLU A 172 -0.74 -1.70 2.25
C GLU A 172 -2.23 -1.52 2.49
N LEU A 173 -2.96 -2.62 2.47
CA LEU A 173 -4.41 -2.69 2.70
C LEU A 173 -4.61 -3.40 4.02
N ARG A 174 -5.44 -2.82 4.87
CA ARG A 174 -5.74 -3.33 6.21
C ARG A 174 -7.23 -3.35 6.45
N ALA A 175 -7.77 -4.51 6.81
CA ALA A 175 -9.10 -4.62 7.37
C ALA A 175 -9.07 -4.21 8.86
N GLU A 176 -9.93 -3.29 9.23
CA GLU A 176 -10.12 -2.80 10.59
C GLU A 176 -11.63 -2.80 10.90
N PHE A 177 -11.99 -2.87 12.18
CA PHE A 177 -13.40 -3.06 12.59
C PHE A 177 -13.82 -2.00 13.61
N VAL A 178 -14.97 -1.37 13.37
CA VAL A 178 -15.49 -0.25 14.18
C VAL A 178 -16.96 -0.47 14.58
N PRO A 179 -17.48 0.25 15.59
CA PRO A 179 -18.90 0.19 15.92
C PRO A 179 -19.81 0.43 14.70
N ALA A 180 -20.81 -0.43 14.53
CA ALA A 180 -21.65 -0.51 13.33
C ALA A 180 -22.47 0.75 13.01
N ASP A 181 -22.94 1.41 14.07
CA ASP A 181 -23.91 2.51 14.00
C ASP A 181 -23.24 3.89 14.02
N GLY A 182 -21.92 3.93 13.84
CA GLY A 182 -21.17 5.17 13.74
C GLY A 182 -21.59 6.00 12.51
N LEU A 183 -21.70 7.32 12.72
CA LEU A 183 -21.72 8.28 11.62
C LEU A 183 -20.38 8.24 10.88
N ASP A 184 -20.39 8.38 9.57
CA ASP A 184 -19.17 8.31 8.75
C ASP A 184 -18.11 9.31 9.23
N ALA A 185 -18.50 10.55 9.56
CA ALA A 185 -17.60 11.55 10.12
C ALA A 185 -16.92 11.12 11.43
N ALA A 186 -17.63 10.40 12.30
CA ALA A 186 -17.05 9.87 13.53
C ALA A 186 -16.07 8.74 13.23
N ILE A 187 -16.39 7.86 12.27
CA ILE A 187 -15.48 6.80 11.82
C ILE A 187 -14.20 7.42 11.24
N TRP A 188 -14.31 8.41 10.36
CA TRP A 188 -13.14 9.09 9.79
C TRP A 188 -12.25 9.73 10.88
N ALA A 189 -12.86 10.33 11.90
CA ALA A 189 -12.15 10.90 13.04
C ALA A 189 -11.42 9.83 13.89
N MET A 190 -11.97 8.62 14.06
CA MET A 190 -11.28 7.51 14.73
C MET A 190 -9.96 7.13 14.04
N PHE A 191 -9.91 7.28 12.71
CA PHE A 191 -8.70 7.06 11.90
C PHE A 191 -7.84 8.34 11.74
N GLY A 192 -8.18 9.41 12.46
CA GLY A 192 -7.43 10.66 12.48
C GLY A 192 -7.52 11.48 11.19
N PHE A 193 -8.59 11.35 10.41
CA PHE A 193 -8.85 12.27 9.30
C PHE A 193 -9.45 13.58 9.84
N THR A 194 -8.90 14.71 9.40
CA THR A 194 -9.45 16.05 9.66
C THR A 194 -9.69 16.72 8.32
N MET A 195 -10.95 16.91 7.94
CA MET A 195 -11.32 17.42 6.61
C MET A 195 -10.80 18.83 6.39
N THR A 196 -10.05 19.05 5.30
CA THR A 196 -9.52 20.37 4.99
C THR A 196 -10.57 21.20 4.27
N THR A 197 -10.91 22.36 4.82
CA THR A 197 -11.79 23.31 4.16
C THR A 197 -11.07 23.93 2.96
N PRO A 198 -11.65 23.92 1.74
CA PRO A 198 -11.07 24.63 0.61
C PRO A 198 -10.97 26.12 0.93
N LEU A 199 -9.78 26.71 0.81
CA LEU A 199 -9.64 28.17 0.86
C LEU A 199 -10.35 28.75 -0.38
N ASP A 200 -11.27 29.69 -0.16
CA ASP A 200 -11.98 30.36 -1.25
C ASP A 200 -10.97 31.14 -2.10
N GLN A 201 -10.63 30.61 -3.28
CA GLN A 201 -9.63 31.19 -4.19
C GLN A 201 -10.06 32.57 -4.72
N ARG A 202 -11.31 32.99 -4.51
CA ARG A 202 -11.80 34.34 -4.87
C ARG A 202 -11.26 35.45 -3.97
N VAL A 203 -10.74 35.12 -2.79
CA VAL A 203 -10.21 36.11 -1.84
C VAL A 203 -8.76 36.51 -2.15
N LEU A 204 -8.02 35.69 -2.91
CA LEU A 204 -6.60 35.92 -3.24
C LEU A 204 -6.36 36.67 -4.57
N LEU A 205 -7.42 37.02 -5.29
CA LEU A 205 -7.35 37.77 -6.56
C LEU A 205 -7.96 39.18 -6.45
N ARG A 206 -8.03 39.75 -5.24
CA ARG A 206 -8.43 41.15 -5.02
C ARG A 206 -7.29 41.98 -4.46
#